data_AF-A0A957Z3Y3-F1
#
_entry.id   AF-A0A957Z3Y3-F1
#
_cell.length_a   1.000
_cell.length_b   1.000
_cell.length_c   1.000
_cell.angle_alpha   90.00
_cell.angle_beta   90.00
_cell.angle_gamma   90.00
#
_symmetry.space_group_name_H-M   'P 1'
#
loop_
_entity.id
_entity.type
_entity.pdbx_description
1 polymer ?
#
loop_
_entity_poly.entity_id
_entity_poly.type
_entity_poly.pdbx_seq_one_letter_code
_entity_poly.pdbx_strand_id
1 'polypeptide(L)'
;MNLTQVLPHITRAIIILLAPILILSGCAVLPPVVDANDGGGSPVVVTEAPVAEATPSPPGPDRLMSTEAQLSMTLAPTRDLRDLALRLDPDVDEIPVVAVEVPRVYAVGDQVAFSAHNVDNNENFQVTAELVHMTDHVYAWVEVGQEYDHAQLAAAIDRFSEQSYDAERAFFGSEWSP
;
A
#
# COMPACT_ATOMS: atom_id res chain seq x y z
N MET A 1 -50.16 6.54 -34.01
CA MET A 1 -50.55 5.49 -33.03
C MET A 1 -49.35 4.58 -32.84
N ASN A 2 -48.68 4.45 -31.70
CA ASN A 2 -49.02 4.78 -30.33
C ASN A 2 -47.76 5.32 -29.60
N LEU A 3 -48.00 6.29 -28.71
CA LEU A 3 -47.04 7.02 -27.89
C LEU A 3 -47.12 6.45 -26.46
N THR A 4 -45.99 6.15 -25.80
CA THR A 4 -45.70 6.04 -24.32
C THR A 4 -44.52 5.06 -24.14
N GLN A 5 -43.47 5.23 -23.32
CA GLN A 5 -43.17 6.04 -22.11
C GLN A 5 -41.63 5.85 -21.89
N VAL A 6 -40.75 6.85 -21.90
CA VAL A 6 -40.22 7.64 -20.75
C VAL A 6 -39.64 6.80 -19.58
N LEU A 7 -38.30 6.74 -19.48
CA LEU A 7 -37.46 6.55 -18.26
C LEU A 7 -37.76 7.72 -17.27
N PRO A 8 -37.69 7.66 -15.92
CA PRO A 8 -36.62 7.04 -15.10
C PRO A 8 -37.03 6.57 -13.67
N HIS A 9 -36.04 6.45 -12.75
CA HIS A 9 -36.07 6.20 -11.28
C HIS A 9 -35.58 4.80 -10.87
N ILE A 10 -34.32 4.63 -10.44
CA ILE A 10 -33.78 4.96 -9.09
C ILE A 10 -34.81 4.62 -8.00
N THR A 11 -34.55 3.59 -7.19
CA THR A 11 -34.82 3.46 -5.74
C THR A 11 -34.93 1.98 -5.35
N ARG A 12 -34.09 1.52 -4.40
CA ARG A 12 -34.30 0.46 -3.38
C ARG A 12 -32.93 0.19 -2.74
N ALA A 13 -32.47 0.93 -1.72
CA ALA A 13 -32.99 1.01 -0.35
C ALA A 13 -33.28 -0.37 0.26
N ILE A 14 -32.24 -1.03 0.81
CA ILE A 14 -32.39 -2.03 1.87
C ILE A 14 -31.48 -1.59 3.03
N ILE A 15 -32.12 -0.91 3.97
CA ILE A 15 -31.64 -0.62 5.32
C ILE A 15 -32.11 -1.79 6.18
N ILE A 16 -31.20 -2.54 6.80
CA ILE A 16 -31.52 -3.32 8.00
C ILE A 16 -30.51 -2.93 9.07
N LEU A 17 -31.05 -2.14 10.00
CA LEU A 17 -30.46 -1.62 11.22
C LEU A 17 -30.79 -2.63 12.33
N LEU A 18 -29.78 -3.15 13.04
CA LEU A 18 -29.98 -3.84 14.32
C LEU A 18 -28.87 -3.42 15.29
N ALA A 19 -29.29 -2.63 16.27
CA ALA A 19 -28.51 -1.99 17.32
C ALA A 19 -28.23 -2.97 18.49
N PRO A 20 -27.37 -2.58 19.47
CA PRO A 20 -26.52 -3.48 20.25
C PRO A 20 -27.13 -3.93 21.59
N ILE A 21 -26.67 -5.08 22.09
CA ILE A 21 -26.97 -5.57 23.45
C ILE A 21 -25.95 -5.00 24.43
N LEU A 22 -26.48 -4.16 25.33
CA LEU A 22 -25.87 -3.60 26.53
C LEU A 22 -25.94 -4.66 27.65
N ILE A 23 -24.83 -5.06 28.26
CA ILE A 23 -24.86 -5.71 29.58
C ILE A 23 -23.96 -4.96 30.55
N LEU A 24 -24.68 -4.35 31.49
CA LEU A 24 -24.26 -3.72 32.72
C LEU A 24 -23.78 -4.81 33.71
N SER A 25 -22.57 -4.68 34.25
CA SER A 25 -22.22 -5.33 35.52
C SER A 25 -21.19 -4.49 36.25
N GLY A 26 -21.68 -3.72 37.22
CA GLY A 26 -20.86 -3.14 38.27
C GLY A 26 -20.67 -4.14 39.40
N CYS A 27 -19.55 -4.01 40.10
CA CYS A 27 -19.50 -4.05 41.56
C CYS A 27 -18.16 -3.45 41.99
N ALA A 28 -18.24 -2.30 42.66
CA ALA A 28 -17.13 -1.63 43.29
C ALA A 28 -16.65 -2.42 44.51
N VAL A 29 -15.33 -2.55 44.69
CA VAL A 29 -14.71 -2.79 45.99
C VAL A 29 -13.38 -2.05 46.05
N LEU A 30 -13.33 -0.98 46.86
CA LEU A 30 -12.08 -0.39 47.36
C LEU A 30 -11.80 -0.98 48.75
N PRO A 31 -10.53 -1.27 49.08
CA PRO A 31 -10.07 -1.30 50.47
C PRO A 31 -8.85 -0.35 50.66
N PRO A 32 -8.37 -0.12 51.90
CA PRO A 32 -8.50 1.15 52.59
C PRO A 32 -7.21 1.98 52.61
N VAL A 33 -7.38 3.28 52.93
CA VAL A 33 -6.33 4.19 53.41
C VAL A 33 -5.61 3.55 54.59
N VAL A 34 -4.28 3.49 54.51
CA VAL A 34 -3.40 3.23 55.65
C VAL A 34 -2.59 4.50 55.88
N ASP A 35 -2.80 5.09 57.06
CA ASP A 35 -2.11 6.28 57.54
C ASP A 35 -0.62 6.05 57.76
N ALA A 36 0.09 7.18 57.69
CA ALA A 36 1.51 7.38 57.91
C ALA A 36 2.08 6.61 59.12
N ASN A 37 3.26 6.02 58.92
CA ASN A 37 4.24 5.89 59.99
C ASN A 37 5.61 6.37 59.53
N ASP A 38 6.14 7.25 60.37
CA ASP A 38 7.35 8.03 60.29
C ASP A 38 8.59 7.14 60.46
N GLY A 39 9.58 7.34 59.61
CA GLY A 39 10.79 6.52 59.54
C GLY A 39 11.94 7.36 59.01
N GLY A 40 12.59 8.07 59.93
CA GLY A 40 13.61 9.07 59.64
C GLY A 40 14.75 8.60 58.74
N GLY A 41 14.97 9.40 57.70
CA GLY A 41 16.16 9.39 56.87
C GLY A 41 16.04 10.57 55.92
N SER A 42 16.58 11.73 56.29
CA SER A 42 16.68 12.88 55.39
C SER A 42 17.33 12.43 54.07
N PRO A 43 16.64 12.49 52.92
CA PRO A 43 17.35 12.39 51.67
C PRO A 43 18.11 13.70 51.50
N VAL A 44 19.43 13.62 51.39
CA VAL A 44 20.28 14.73 50.95
C VAL A 44 19.74 15.16 49.59
N VAL A 45 19.09 16.33 49.54
CA VAL A 45 18.73 16.97 48.28
C VAL A 45 20.04 17.40 47.62
N VAL A 46 20.56 16.57 46.73
CA VAL A 46 21.56 17.00 45.77
C VAL A 46 20.81 17.95 44.84
N THR A 47 21.08 19.25 44.96
CA THR A 47 20.72 20.20 43.92
C THR A 47 21.52 19.84 42.68
N GLU A 48 20.92 19.10 41.75
CA GLU A 48 21.43 19.03 40.38
C GLU A 48 21.45 20.46 39.83
N ALA A 49 22.63 20.93 39.44
CA ALA A 49 22.75 22.15 38.66
C ALA A 49 21.90 22.02 37.40
N PRO A 50 21.23 23.09 36.92
CA PRO A 50 20.49 23.00 35.67
C PRO A 50 21.43 22.52 34.58
N VAL A 51 21.11 21.36 33.99
CA VAL A 51 21.76 20.90 32.76
C VAL A 51 21.54 22.02 31.75
N ALA A 52 22.63 22.63 31.29
CA ALA A 52 22.57 23.58 30.21
C ALA A 52 21.93 22.86 29.01
N GLU A 53 20.71 23.25 28.67
CA GLU A 53 20.04 22.80 27.46
C GLU A 53 20.98 23.14 26.29
N ALA A 54 21.40 22.12 25.53
CA ALA A 54 22.24 22.32 24.37
C ALA A 54 21.48 23.26 23.42
N THR A 55 21.98 24.49 23.30
CA THR A 55 21.45 25.46 22.34
C THR A 55 21.50 24.79 20.96
N PRO A 56 20.44 24.86 20.13
CA PRO A 56 20.51 24.32 18.78
C PRO A 56 21.74 24.91 18.09
N SER A 57 22.62 24.05 17.61
CA SER A 57 23.79 24.49 16.86
C SER A 57 23.36 25.42 15.73
N PRO A 58 24.11 26.50 15.46
CA PRO A 58 23.84 27.35 14.31
C PRO A 58 23.69 26.47 13.05
N PRO A 59 22.77 26.83 12.14
CA PRO A 59 22.55 26.05 10.93
C PRO A 59 23.89 25.79 10.24
N GLY A 60 24.19 24.51 9.94
CA GLY A 60 25.38 24.12 9.20
C GLY A 60 25.45 24.83 7.83
N PRO A 61 26.63 24.86 7.19
CA PRO A 61 26.85 25.62 5.95
C PRO A 61 25.86 25.27 4.83
N ASP A 62 25.35 24.04 4.83
CA ASP A 62 24.38 23.57 3.83
C ASP A 62 23.05 24.33 3.89
N ARG A 63 22.61 24.75 5.09
CA ARG A 63 21.37 25.54 5.26
C ARG A 63 21.49 26.99 4.75
N LEU A 64 22.70 27.45 4.43
CA LEU A 64 22.95 28.73 3.79
C LEU A 64 22.89 28.64 2.25
N MET A 65 22.87 27.42 1.71
CA MET A 65 22.75 27.15 0.29
C MET A 65 21.27 27.05 -0.13
N SER A 66 20.99 27.29 -1.41
CA SER A 66 19.66 26.98 -1.97
C SER A 66 19.40 25.48 -1.91
N THR A 67 18.12 25.08 -1.84
CA THR A 67 17.73 23.66 -1.91
C THR A 67 18.28 22.97 -3.16
N GLU A 68 18.32 23.67 -4.29
CA GLU A 68 18.92 23.17 -5.54
C GLU A 68 20.41 22.84 -5.39
N ALA A 69 21.19 23.74 -4.77
CA ALA A 69 22.62 23.54 -4.53
C ALA A 69 22.87 22.40 -3.52
N GLN A 70 21.98 22.21 -2.55
CA GLN A 70 22.05 21.07 -1.64
C GLN A 70 21.76 19.75 -2.38
N LEU A 71 20.73 19.72 -3.22
CA LEU A 71 20.35 18.52 -3.98
C LEU A 71 21.39 18.14 -5.04
N SER A 72 22.05 19.11 -5.68
CA SER A 72 23.08 18.83 -6.69
C SER A 72 24.34 18.19 -6.11
N MET A 73 24.60 18.39 -4.82
CA MET A 73 25.72 17.78 -4.09
C MET A 73 25.31 16.53 -3.31
N THR A 74 24.01 16.25 -3.21
CA THR A 74 23.49 15.10 -2.48
C THR A 74 23.50 13.87 -3.39
N LEU A 75 24.14 12.79 -2.92
CA LEU A 75 23.99 11.49 -3.55
C LEU A 75 22.59 10.93 -3.18
N ALA A 76 21.65 10.98 -4.13
CA ALA A 76 20.33 10.43 -3.92
C ALA A 76 20.42 8.90 -3.78
N PRO A 77 19.87 8.30 -2.70
CA PRO A 77 19.89 6.86 -2.54
C PRO A 77 19.00 6.21 -3.60
N THR A 78 19.42 5.04 -4.09
CA THR A 78 18.58 4.20 -4.95
C THR A 78 17.32 3.77 -4.19
N ARG A 79 16.16 3.84 -4.83
CA ARG A 79 14.89 3.37 -4.26
C ARG A 79 14.81 1.84 -4.35
N ASP A 80 15.61 1.15 -3.55
CA ASP A 80 15.51 -0.30 -3.36
C ASP A 80 14.35 -0.60 -2.39
N LEU A 81 13.22 -1.06 -2.94
CA LEU A 81 12.03 -1.35 -2.15
C LEU A 81 12.22 -2.55 -1.20
N ARG A 82 13.10 -3.48 -1.54
CA ARG A 82 13.42 -4.64 -0.68
C ARG A 82 14.20 -4.21 0.54
N ASP A 83 15.26 -3.40 0.36
CA ASP A 83 16.02 -2.80 1.47
C ASP A 83 15.13 -1.92 2.35
N LEU A 84 14.29 -1.08 1.73
CA LEU A 84 13.36 -0.22 2.46
C LEU A 84 12.37 -1.04 3.30
N ALA A 85 11.78 -2.10 2.74
CA ALA A 85 10.86 -2.96 3.50
C ALA A 85 11.57 -3.58 4.72
N LEU A 86 12.77 -4.14 4.56
CA LEU A 86 13.57 -4.70 5.66
C LEU A 86 13.93 -3.67 6.75
N ARG A 87 14.12 -2.41 6.37
CA ARG A 87 14.49 -1.34 7.32
C ARG A 87 13.29 -0.72 8.04
N LEU A 88 12.14 -0.68 7.39
CA LEU A 88 10.95 0.01 7.90
C LEU A 88 9.95 -0.93 8.58
N ASP A 89 9.99 -2.22 8.27
CA ASP A 89 9.14 -3.23 8.90
C ASP A 89 9.98 -4.09 9.85
N PRO A 90 9.92 -3.84 11.19
CA PRO A 90 10.72 -4.58 12.16
C PRO A 90 10.31 -6.05 12.28
N ASP A 91 9.16 -6.46 11.73
CA ASP A 91 8.67 -7.84 11.77
C ASP A 91 9.22 -8.70 10.60
N VAL A 92 9.99 -8.10 9.68
CA VAL A 92 10.54 -8.77 8.49
C VAL A 92 12.06 -8.81 8.55
N ASP A 93 12.62 -9.98 8.85
CA ASP A 93 14.07 -10.18 8.96
C ASP A 93 14.77 -10.41 7.61
N GLU A 94 14.10 -11.06 6.66
CA GLU A 94 14.66 -11.38 5.34
C GLU A 94 13.57 -11.36 4.25
N ILE A 95 13.93 -10.81 3.08
CA ILE A 95 13.13 -10.90 1.87
C ILE A 95 14.02 -11.54 0.81
N PRO A 96 13.63 -12.64 0.16
CA PRO A 96 14.43 -13.23 -0.90
C PRO A 96 14.56 -12.25 -2.09
N VAL A 97 15.73 -12.23 -2.73
CA VAL A 97 15.95 -11.41 -3.94
C VAL A 97 15.08 -11.93 -5.10
N VAL A 98 14.88 -13.25 -5.16
CA VAL A 98 14.06 -13.93 -6.16
C VAL A 98 12.92 -14.65 -5.43
N ALA A 99 11.68 -14.24 -5.67
CA ALA A 99 10.53 -14.83 -5.00
C ALA A 99 10.14 -16.21 -5.55
N VAL A 100 10.43 -16.46 -6.84
CA VAL A 100 10.09 -17.71 -7.55
C VAL A 100 11.21 -18.04 -8.53
N GLU A 101 11.92 -19.16 -8.32
CA GLU A 101 13.04 -19.56 -9.19
C GLU A 101 12.59 -20.09 -10.56
N VAL A 102 11.40 -20.69 -10.63
CA VAL A 102 10.84 -21.26 -11.86
C VAL A 102 9.56 -20.52 -12.21
N PRO A 103 9.57 -19.69 -13.27
CA PRO A 103 8.38 -18.99 -13.71
C PRO A 103 7.25 -19.96 -14.01
N ARG A 104 6.04 -19.60 -13.61
CA ARG A 104 4.85 -20.34 -14.03
C ARG A 104 4.67 -20.17 -15.54
N VAL A 105 4.53 -21.29 -16.23
CA VAL A 105 4.15 -21.31 -17.65
C VAL A 105 2.62 -21.24 -17.73
N TYR A 106 2.11 -20.28 -18.50
CA TYR A 106 0.69 -20.11 -18.75
C TYR A 106 0.33 -20.49 -20.19
N ALA A 107 -0.93 -20.86 -20.39
CA ALA A 107 -1.53 -21.06 -21.70
C ALA A 107 -2.87 -20.32 -21.81
N VAL A 108 -3.23 -19.94 -23.04
CA VAL A 108 -4.57 -19.38 -23.32
C VAL A 108 -5.65 -20.34 -22.82
N GLY A 109 -6.62 -19.81 -22.09
CA GLY A 109 -7.67 -20.56 -21.38
C GLY A 109 -7.36 -20.81 -19.89
N ASP A 110 -6.14 -20.57 -19.41
CA ASP A 110 -5.85 -20.64 -17.98
C ASP A 110 -6.68 -19.60 -17.22
N GLN A 111 -7.13 -19.96 -16.01
CA GLN A 111 -7.87 -19.06 -15.13
C GLN A 111 -7.13 -18.82 -13.82
N VAL A 112 -7.05 -17.55 -13.41
CA VAL A 112 -6.36 -17.10 -12.20
C VAL A 112 -7.22 -16.09 -11.46
N ALA A 113 -7.16 -16.12 -10.13
CA ALA A 113 -7.84 -15.14 -9.31
C ALA A 113 -6.93 -13.93 -9.02
N PHE A 114 -7.42 -12.73 -9.30
CA PHE A 114 -6.74 -11.46 -9.07
C PHE A 114 -7.44 -10.68 -7.96
N SER A 115 -6.66 -10.05 -7.08
CA SER A 115 -7.18 -9.02 -6.18
C SER A 115 -7.28 -7.69 -6.93
N ALA A 116 -8.47 -7.08 -6.92
CA ALA A 116 -8.76 -5.81 -7.56
C ALA A 116 -9.19 -4.78 -6.52
N HIS A 117 -8.96 -3.50 -6.83
CA HIS A 117 -9.34 -2.37 -5.98
C HIS A 117 -10.23 -1.41 -6.77
N ASN A 118 -11.39 -1.10 -6.21
CA ASN A 118 -12.29 -0.09 -6.75
C ASN A 118 -12.00 1.26 -6.10
N VAL A 119 -11.51 2.21 -6.90
CA VAL A 119 -11.13 3.55 -6.45
C VAL A 119 -12.32 4.49 -6.16
N ASP A 120 -13.51 4.19 -6.70
CA ASP A 120 -14.70 5.01 -6.51
C ASP A 120 -15.30 4.82 -5.11
N ASN A 121 -15.26 3.60 -4.59
CA ASN A 121 -15.81 3.24 -3.28
C ASN A 121 -14.76 2.72 -2.28
N ASN A 122 -13.49 2.67 -2.67
CA ASN A 122 -12.35 2.23 -1.87
C ASN A 122 -12.49 0.78 -1.36
N GLU A 123 -13.12 -0.10 -2.15
CA GLU A 123 -13.30 -1.51 -1.82
C GLU A 123 -12.25 -2.40 -2.50
N ASN A 124 -11.78 -3.42 -1.77
CA ASN A 124 -10.95 -4.49 -2.30
C ASN A 124 -11.80 -5.74 -2.51
N PHE A 125 -11.67 -6.37 -3.67
CA PHE A 125 -12.40 -7.59 -4.03
C PHE A 125 -11.53 -8.51 -4.87
N GLN A 126 -12.05 -9.68 -5.20
CA GLN A 126 -11.34 -10.68 -6.00
C GLN A 126 -12.16 -11.00 -7.26
N VAL A 127 -11.48 -11.06 -8.40
CA VAL A 127 -12.04 -11.48 -9.69
C VAL A 127 -11.32 -12.72 -10.18
N THR A 128 -12.04 -13.60 -10.87
CA THR A 128 -11.40 -14.69 -11.62
C THR A 128 -11.32 -14.26 -13.07
N ALA A 129 -10.11 -14.29 -13.65
CA ALA A 129 -9.88 -13.91 -15.03
C ALA A 129 -9.26 -15.07 -15.82
N GLU A 130 -9.61 -15.15 -17.09
CA GLU A 130 -9.09 -16.10 -18.07
C GLU A 130 -8.02 -15.43 -18.94
N LEU A 131 -6.94 -16.14 -19.24
CA LEU A 131 -5.93 -15.71 -20.19
C LEU A 131 -6.48 -15.89 -21.61
N VAL A 132 -6.79 -14.79 -22.30
CA VAL A 132 -7.45 -14.85 -23.61
C VAL A 132 -6.50 -14.64 -24.78
N HIS A 133 -5.36 -13.97 -24.54
CA HIS A 133 -4.30 -13.77 -25.54
C HIS A 133 -2.95 -13.58 -24.86
N MET A 134 -1.86 -14.00 -25.50
CA MET A 134 -0.51 -13.85 -24.97
C MET A 134 0.53 -13.67 -26.07
N THR A 135 1.60 -12.96 -25.74
CA THR A 135 2.81 -12.81 -26.55
C THR A 135 4.03 -13.19 -25.70
N ASP A 136 5.24 -13.02 -26.25
CA ASP A 136 6.49 -13.22 -25.51
C ASP A 136 6.69 -12.18 -24.39
N HIS A 137 5.91 -11.09 -24.38
CA HIS A 137 6.10 -9.96 -23.45
C HIS A 137 4.88 -9.67 -22.58
N VAL A 138 3.67 -10.03 -23.01
CA VAL A 138 2.42 -9.63 -22.33
C VAL A 138 1.39 -10.74 -22.30
N TYR A 139 0.67 -10.82 -21.19
CA TYR A 139 -0.52 -11.66 -21.01
C TYR A 139 -1.78 -10.81 -20.87
N ALA A 140 -2.79 -11.11 -21.67
CA ALA A 140 -4.08 -10.44 -21.65
C ALA A 140 -5.11 -11.29 -20.90
N TRP A 141 -5.48 -10.84 -19.70
CA TRP A 141 -6.47 -11.51 -18.85
C TRP A 141 -7.80 -10.77 -18.90
N VAL A 142 -8.90 -11.50 -19.02
CA VAL A 142 -10.26 -10.94 -19.00
C VAL A 142 -11.08 -11.64 -17.92
N GLU A 143 -11.81 -10.88 -17.12
CA GLU A 143 -12.71 -11.42 -16.10
C GLU A 143 -13.71 -12.41 -16.70
N VAL A 144 -13.87 -13.57 -16.05
CA VAL A 144 -14.76 -14.63 -16.52
C VAL A 144 -16.20 -14.13 -16.57
N GLY A 145 -16.85 -14.26 -17.73
CA GLY A 145 -18.22 -13.82 -17.95
C GLY A 145 -18.35 -12.38 -18.45
N GLN A 146 -17.25 -11.63 -18.56
CA GLN A 146 -17.23 -10.31 -19.15
C GLN A 146 -17.20 -10.41 -20.69
N GLU A 147 -18.03 -9.61 -21.37
CA GLU A 147 -18.00 -9.52 -22.83
C GLU A 147 -16.83 -8.64 -23.31
N TYR A 148 -16.17 -9.06 -24.38
CA TYR A 148 -15.07 -8.32 -25.01
C TYR A 148 -14.95 -8.65 -26.50
N ASP A 149 -14.32 -7.75 -27.27
CA ASP A 149 -13.94 -7.99 -28.65
C ASP A 149 -12.54 -8.62 -28.68
N HIS A 150 -12.48 -9.93 -28.90
CA HIS A 150 -11.22 -10.66 -28.97
C HIS A 150 -10.28 -10.13 -30.05
N ALA A 151 -10.79 -9.77 -31.24
CA ALA A 151 -9.95 -9.33 -32.34
C ALA A 151 -9.31 -7.97 -32.06
N GLN A 152 -10.09 -7.06 -31.46
CA GLN A 152 -9.58 -5.75 -31.05
C GLN A 152 -8.56 -5.88 -29.90
N LEU A 153 -8.84 -6.73 -28.90
CA LEU A 153 -7.94 -6.97 -27.78
C LEU A 153 -6.61 -7.58 -28.27
N ALA A 154 -6.66 -8.64 -29.07
CA ALA A 154 -5.47 -9.28 -29.62
C ALA A 154 -4.62 -8.28 -30.41
N ALA A 155 -5.23 -7.49 -31.30
CA ALA A 155 -4.53 -6.47 -32.08
C ALA A 155 -3.85 -5.39 -31.21
N ALA A 156 -4.46 -5.02 -30.08
CA ALA A 156 -3.86 -4.07 -29.15
C ALA A 156 -2.64 -4.66 -28.43
N ILE A 157 -2.74 -5.91 -27.99
CA ILE A 157 -1.67 -6.62 -27.27
C ILE A 157 -0.48 -6.94 -28.20
N ASP A 158 -0.75 -7.34 -29.44
CA ASP A 158 0.27 -7.55 -30.47
C ASP A 158 1.00 -6.25 -30.77
N ARG A 159 0.26 -5.15 -31.01
CA ARG A 159 0.85 -3.83 -31.25
C ARG A 159 1.75 -3.38 -30.08
N PHE A 160 1.31 -3.59 -28.84
CA PHE A 160 2.13 -3.25 -27.68
C PHE A 160 3.43 -4.06 -27.70
N SER A 161 3.33 -5.37 -27.91
CA SER A 161 4.47 -6.28 -27.85
C SER A 161 5.48 -6.02 -28.96
N GLU A 162 5.02 -5.72 -30.17
CA GLU A 162 5.86 -5.53 -31.35
C GLU A 162 6.43 -4.11 -31.51
N GLN A 163 5.83 -3.11 -30.87
CA GLN A 163 6.17 -1.69 -31.09
C GLN A 163 6.44 -0.94 -29.80
N SER A 164 5.49 -0.97 -28.87
CA SER A 164 5.59 -0.17 -27.64
C SER A 164 6.71 -0.69 -26.73
N TYR A 165 6.80 -2.01 -26.55
CA TYR A 165 7.77 -2.62 -25.65
C TYR A 165 9.21 -2.24 -26.00
N ASP A 166 9.62 -2.46 -27.25
CA ASP A 166 10.98 -2.13 -27.69
C ASP A 166 11.26 -0.63 -27.65
N ALA A 167 10.28 0.21 -27.99
CA ALA A 167 10.44 1.67 -27.95
C ALA A 167 10.62 2.18 -26.49
N GLU A 168 9.82 1.68 -25.56
CA GLU A 168 9.92 2.03 -24.13
C GLU A 168 11.26 1.57 -23.56
N ARG A 169 11.68 0.35 -23.89
CA ARG A 169 12.98 -0.22 -23.47
C ARG A 169 14.16 0.54 -24.06
N ALA A 170 14.07 1.02 -25.29
CA ALA A 170 15.11 1.83 -25.91
C ALA A 170 15.29 3.20 -25.21
N PHE A 171 14.19 3.78 -24.70
CA PHE A 171 14.22 5.10 -24.06
C PHE A 171 14.53 5.04 -22.56
N PHE A 172 13.87 4.13 -21.83
CA PHE A 172 13.99 4.01 -20.37
C PHE A 172 14.97 2.92 -19.92
N GLY A 173 15.32 2.01 -20.82
CA GLY A 173 16.36 1.01 -20.60
C GLY A 173 15.87 -0.30 -19.97
N SER A 174 16.86 -0.95 -19.38
CA SER A 174 16.86 -2.18 -18.57
C SER A 174 16.02 -2.23 -17.30
N GLU A 175 14.78 -2.73 -17.28
CA GLU A 175 14.20 -3.24 -16.02
C GLU A 175 14.91 -4.53 -15.57
N TRP A 176 15.05 -4.68 -14.26
CA TRP A 176 15.58 -5.87 -13.63
C TRP A 176 14.55 -7.02 -13.74
N SER A 177 15.01 -8.21 -14.14
CA SER A 177 14.22 -9.45 -14.17
C SER A 177 14.71 -10.37 -13.03
N PRO A 178 14.09 -10.31 -11.84
CA PRO A 178 14.44 -11.15 -10.69
C PRO A 178 14.33 -12.65 -10.97
#